data_AF-A0A812WH43-F1
#
_entry.id   AF-A0A812WH43-F1
#
_cell.length_a   1.000
_cell.length_b   1.000
_cell.length_c   1.000
_cell.angle_alpha   90.00
_cell.angle_beta   90.00
_cell.angle_gamma   90.00
#
_symmetry.space_group_name_H-M   'P 1'
#
loop_
_entity.id
_entity.type
_entity.pdbx_description
1 polymer ?
#
loop_
_entity_poly.entity_id
_entity_poly.type
_entity_poly.pdbx_seq_one_letter_code
_entity_poly.pdbx_strand_id
1 'polypeptide(L)'
;MEAGDRYPNIQVTVLRILKPKTLNHSREYSHQLHHEDDRGSGGYTYDDLICLPGHINFGVHDVALGSRFSKKIALKTPIVSSPMDTVTESNMAIAMALEGGIGVIHTNLPVETQAAEVARVKKYKAGFILEPRCVPPTMTVEELDKLKSTLGFTGFPVTENGKMGAKLLGLAARIQEKQLGCC
;
A
#
# COMPACT_ATOMS: atom_id res chain seq x y z
N MET A 1 -3.93 -14.82 32.50
CA MET A 1 -5.33 -14.39 32.25
C MET A 1 -5.57 -14.52 30.77
N GLU A 2 -6.16 -15.64 30.39
CA GLU A 2 -6.27 -16.07 29.00
C GLU A 2 -7.27 -15.21 28.22
N ALA A 3 -6.96 -14.97 26.95
CA ALA A 3 -7.75 -14.14 26.04
C ALA A 3 -9.12 -14.77 25.65
N GLY A 4 -9.47 -15.93 26.21
CA GLY A 4 -10.64 -16.73 25.83
C GLY A 4 -12.01 -16.20 26.26
N ASP A 5 -12.09 -15.21 27.16
CA ASP A 5 -13.36 -14.83 27.81
C ASP A 5 -13.97 -13.51 27.33
N ARG A 6 -13.34 -12.78 26.40
CA ARG A 6 -13.77 -11.41 26.06
C ARG A 6 -14.68 -11.23 24.86
N TYR A 7 -14.89 -12.25 24.02
CA TYR A 7 -15.75 -12.11 22.83
C TYR A 7 -16.54 -13.39 22.51
N PRO A 8 -17.61 -13.70 23.26
CA PRO A 8 -18.31 -14.97 23.08
C PRO A 8 -19.08 -15.12 21.76
N ASN A 9 -19.25 -14.10 20.90
CA ASN A 9 -20.09 -14.21 19.69
C ASN A 9 -19.73 -13.23 18.55
N ILE A 10 -18.50 -13.22 18.05
CA ILE A 10 -18.19 -12.50 16.79
C ILE A 10 -18.05 -13.52 15.67
N GLN A 11 -18.96 -13.51 14.69
CA GLN A 11 -18.98 -14.40 13.51
C GLN A 11 -18.55 -13.66 12.21
N VAL A 12 -17.27 -13.72 11.85
CA VAL A 12 -16.63 -13.44 10.54
C VAL A 12 -16.02 -14.69 9.86
N THR A 13 -16.66 -15.22 8.80
CA THR A 13 -16.44 -16.60 8.30
C THR A 13 -15.67 -16.71 6.98
N VAL A 14 -14.94 -17.83 6.83
CA VAL A 14 -14.26 -18.30 5.62
C VAL A 14 -15.25 -18.65 4.50
N LEU A 15 -14.95 -18.14 3.31
CA LEU A 15 -15.76 -18.12 2.10
C LEU A 15 -16.30 -19.51 1.66
N ARG A 16 -17.61 -19.73 1.81
CA ARG A 16 -18.36 -20.74 1.04
C ARG A 16 -19.36 -20.00 0.15
N ILE A 17 -18.96 -19.71 -1.09
CA ILE A 17 -19.86 -19.16 -2.10
C ILE A 17 -20.88 -20.23 -2.44
N LEU A 18 -22.18 -19.97 -2.24
CA LEU A 18 -23.32 -20.46 -3.04
C LEU A 18 -24.68 -20.18 -2.35
N LYS A 19 -25.45 -19.23 -2.92
CA LYS A 19 -26.83 -19.36 -3.46
C LYS A 19 -27.25 -17.98 -4.00
N PRO A 20 -27.92 -17.88 -5.16
CA PRO A 20 -28.47 -16.62 -5.63
C PRO A 20 -29.49 -16.09 -4.62
N LYS A 21 -29.51 -14.76 -4.40
CA LYS A 21 -30.54 -14.09 -3.57
C LYS A 21 -31.95 -14.45 -4.07
N THR A 22 -32.57 -15.44 -3.45
CA THR A 22 -34.03 -15.56 -3.43
C THR A 22 -34.48 -14.97 -2.10
N LEU A 23 -34.64 -13.65 -2.08
CA LEU A 23 -35.14 -12.93 -0.92
C LEU A 23 -36.62 -13.27 -0.78
N ASN A 24 -36.97 -14.07 0.24
CA ASN A 24 -38.37 -14.33 0.59
C ASN A 24 -39.04 -13.03 1.04
N HIS A 25 -39.72 -12.36 0.12
CA HIS A 25 -40.75 -11.40 0.45
C HIS A 25 -42.05 -11.85 -0.22
N SER A 26 -43.01 -12.23 0.64
CA SER A 26 -44.42 -12.44 0.36
C SER A 26 -44.80 -13.70 -0.43
N ARG A 27 -45.71 -14.48 0.18
CA ARG A 27 -46.35 -15.72 -0.29
C ARG A 27 -47.25 -15.55 -1.52
N GLU A 28 -47.03 -14.56 -2.38
CA GLU A 28 -47.89 -14.27 -3.53
C GLU A 28 -47.05 -13.99 -4.77
N TYR A 29 -46.38 -15.02 -5.31
CA TYR A 29 -45.96 -15.05 -6.72
C TYR A 29 -45.54 -16.48 -7.10
N SER A 30 -46.43 -17.45 -6.90
CA SER A 30 -46.20 -18.86 -7.23
C SER A 30 -46.64 -19.25 -8.64
N HIS A 31 -46.83 -18.28 -9.54
CA HIS A 31 -47.03 -18.53 -10.97
C HIS A 31 -46.12 -17.61 -11.77
N GLN A 32 -45.36 -18.21 -12.69
CA GLN A 32 -44.39 -17.60 -13.61
C GLN A 32 -43.00 -17.30 -13.05
N LEU A 33 -42.24 -18.36 -12.75
CA LEU A 33 -40.83 -18.44 -13.16
C LEU A 33 -40.52 -19.87 -13.64
N HIS A 34 -41.29 -20.32 -14.63
CA HIS A 34 -40.77 -21.29 -15.60
C HIS A 34 -40.17 -20.48 -16.74
N HIS A 35 -38.87 -20.21 -16.67
CA HIS A 35 -38.08 -20.22 -17.88
C HIS A 35 -36.74 -20.89 -17.59
N GLU A 36 -36.62 -22.09 -18.16
CA GLU A 36 -35.38 -22.82 -18.38
C GLU A 36 -34.36 -21.92 -19.09
N ASP A 37 -33.12 -21.92 -18.60
CA ASP A 37 -31.99 -22.21 -19.50
C ASP A 37 -30.89 -22.97 -18.74
N ASP A 38 -30.98 -24.29 -18.81
CA ASP A 38 -30.07 -25.30 -18.25
C ASP A 38 -28.84 -25.53 -19.17
N ARG A 39 -28.40 -24.55 -19.97
CA ARG A 39 -27.26 -24.71 -20.91
C ARG A 39 -26.37 -23.48 -21.13
N GLY A 40 -26.28 -22.57 -20.18
CA GLY A 40 -25.27 -21.49 -20.17
C GLY A 40 -24.92 -21.10 -18.76
N SER A 41 -23.64 -21.14 -18.36
CA SER A 41 -23.25 -20.71 -17.01
C SER A 41 -23.48 -19.20 -16.89
N GLY A 42 -24.59 -18.79 -16.26
CA GLY A 42 -24.88 -17.39 -16.00
C GLY A 42 -23.77 -16.72 -15.17
N GLY A 43 -23.42 -15.49 -15.52
CA GLY A 43 -22.49 -14.67 -14.72
C GLY A 43 -23.18 -14.13 -13.46
N TYR A 44 -22.48 -14.16 -12.33
CA TYR A 44 -22.93 -13.56 -11.07
C TYR A 44 -22.09 -12.33 -10.76
N THR A 45 -22.73 -11.29 -10.21
CA THR A 45 -22.08 -10.08 -9.69
C THR A 45 -22.01 -10.11 -8.16
N TYR A 46 -21.32 -9.14 -7.54
CA TYR A 46 -21.18 -9.06 -6.09
C TYR A 46 -22.53 -8.91 -5.36
N ASP A 47 -23.52 -8.25 -5.98
CA ASP A 47 -24.81 -7.99 -5.36
C ASP A 47 -25.74 -9.21 -5.36
N ASP A 48 -25.45 -10.22 -6.18
CA ASP A 48 -26.26 -11.43 -6.34
C ASP A 48 -26.01 -12.48 -5.24
N LEU A 49 -24.89 -12.34 -4.53
CA LEU A 49 -24.37 -13.32 -3.60
C LEU A 49 -24.29 -12.76 -2.17
N ILE A 50 -24.44 -13.64 -1.20
CA ILE A 50 -24.20 -13.35 0.21
C ILE A 50 -23.32 -14.45 0.81
N CYS A 51 -22.47 -14.10 1.77
CA CYS A 51 -21.68 -15.07 2.52
C CYS A 51 -22.48 -15.57 3.72
N LEU A 52 -22.70 -16.88 3.84
CA LEU A 52 -23.30 -17.46 5.03
C LEU A 52 -22.27 -17.51 6.17
N PRO A 53 -22.67 -17.21 7.42
CA PRO A 53 -21.77 -17.27 8.55
C PRO A 53 -21.48 -18.72 8.96
N GLY A 54 -20.44 -18.88 9.76
CA GLY A 54 -19.86 -20.11 10.29
C GLY A 54 -19.19 -19.85 11.64
N HIS A 55 -18.57 -20.89 12.20
CA HIS A 55 -18.10 -20.87 13.59
C HIS A 55 -16.72 -20.21 13.75
N ILE A 56 -16.50 -19.50 14.88
CA ILE A 56 -15.28 -18.73 15.16
C ILE A 56 -14.79 -18.94 16.57
N ASN A 57 -13.47 -18.98 16.71
CA ASN A 57 -12.74 -19.14 17.96
C ASN A 57 -11.52 -18.20 18.07
N PHE A 58 -11.44 -17.13 17.26
CA PHE A 58 -10.33 -16.17 17.23
C PHE A 58 -10.83 -14.72 17.17
N GLY A 59 -9.97 -13.76 17.52
CA GLY A 59 -10.29 -12.33 17.46
C GLY A 59 -10.11 -11.75 16.06
N VAL A 60 -10.81 -10.64 15.75
CA VAL A 60 -10.73 -9.98 14.43
C VAL A 60 -9.28 -9.56 14.08
N HIS A 61 -8.48 -9.22 15.08
CA HIS A 61 -7.08 -8.82 14.91
C HIS A 61 -6.15 -9.97 14.52
N ASP A 62 -6.57 -11.22 14.72
CA ASP A 62 -5.78 -12.41 14.39
C ASP A 62 -5.95 -12.83 12.92
N VAL A 63 -6.83 -12.16 12.17
CA VAL A 63 -7.09 -12.47 10.76
C VAL A 63 -5.93 -12.02 9.89
N ALA A 64 -5.27 -12.98 9.23
CA ALA A 64 -4.19 -12.71 8.30
C ALA A 64 -4.72 -12.19 6.95
N LEU A 65 -4.33 -10.97 6.58
CA LEU A 65 -4.65 -10.33 5.29
C LEU A 65 -3.58 -10.56 4.21
N GLY A 66 -2.59 -11.41 4.51
CA GLY A 66 -1.49 -11.71 3.61
C GLY A 66 -1.98 -12.29 2.28
N SER A 67 -1.53 -11.72 1.17
CA SER A 67 -1.94 -12.13 -0.17
C SER A 67 -0.77 -12.11 -1.15
N ARG A 68 -0.99 -12.60 -2.37
CA ARG A 68 0.03 -12.61 -3.42
C ARG A 68 -0.43 -11.76 -4.59
N PHE A 69 0.34 -10.73 -4.91
CA PHE A 69 0.12 -9.95 -6.12
C PHE A 69 0.63 -10.68 -7.37
N SER A 70 1.75 -11.40 -7.24
CA SER A 70 2.31 -12.22 -8.33
C SER A 70 2.92 -13.51 -7.78
N LYS A 71 3.41 -14.36 -8.70
CA LYS A 71 4.15 -15.58 -8.32
C LYS A 71 5.35 -15.30 -7.42
N LYS A 72 5.92 -14.09 -7.44
CA LYS A 72 7.11 -13.73 -6.65
C LYS A 72 6.87 -12.65 -5.60
N ILE A 73 5.75 -11.92 -5.68
CA ILE A 73 5.50 -10.75 -4.82
C ILE A 73 4.34 -11.07 -3.86
N ALA A 74 4.65 -11.08 -2.57
CA ALA A 74 3.68 -11.18 -1.49
C ALA A 74 3.38 -9.79 -0.91
N LEU A 75 2.13 -9.54 -0.54
CA LEU A 75 1.64 -8.33 0.10
C LEU A 75 1.13 -8.67 1.50
N LYS A 76 1.23 -7.70 2.42
CA LYS A 76 0.64 -7.83 3.76
C LYS A 76 -0.86 -7.57 3.76
N THR A 77 -1.32 -6.76 2.80
CA THR A 77 -2.71 -6.32 2.67
C THR A 77 -3.15 -6.48 1.21
N PRO A 78 -4.34 -7.03 0.90
CA PRO A 78 -4.77 -7.34 -0.46
C PRO A 78 -5.38 -6.11 -1.16
N ILE A 79 -4.78 -4.93 -1.00
CA ILE A 79 -5.26 -3.69 -1.59
C ILE A 79 -4.22 -3.17 -2.58
N VAL A 80 -4.70 -2.89 -3.79
CA VAL A 80 -3.89 -2.44 -4.92
C VAL A 80 -4.54 -1.20 -5.53
N SER A 81 -3.75 -0.16 -5.81
CA SER A 81 -4.28 1.02 -6.50
C SER A 81 -4.32 0.82 -8.01
N SER A 82 -5.35 1.37 -8.65
CA SER A 82 -5.56 1.27 -10.10
C SER A 82 -4.52 2.09 -10.88
N PRO A 83 -4.01 1.59 -12.03
CA PRO A 83 -3.06 2.31 -12.89
C PRO A 83 -3.75 3.40 -13.73
N MET A 84 -4.40 4.34 -13.06
CA MET A 84 -5.10 5.49 -13.66
C MET A 84 -4.39 6.79 -13.29
N ASP A 85 -4.36 7.74 -14.22
CA ASP A 85 -3.74 9.07 -14.04
C ASP A 85 -4.35 9.86 -12.88
N THR A 86 -5.65 9.75 -12.70
CA THR A 86 -6.37 10.40 -11.60
C THR A 86 -6.18 9.72 -10.24
N VAL A 87 -5.57 8.53 -10.20
CA VAL A 87 -5.51 7.69 -8.99
C VAL A 87 -4.09 7.49 -8.52
N THR A 88 -3.19 7.04 -9.38
CA THR A 88 -1.88 6.52 -8.94
C THR A 88 -0.69 7.20 -9.59
N GLU A 89 -0.18 8.21 -8.91
CA GLU A 89 1.18 8.75 -9.10
C GLU A 89 2.11 8.31 -7.94
N SER A 90 3.34 8.84 -7.85
CA SER A 90 4.31 8.46 -6.81
C SER A 90 3.77 8.59 -5.39
N ASN A 91 3.01 9.64 -5.08
CA ASN A 91 2.49 9.86 -3.72
C ASN A 91 1.53 8.74 -3.28
N MET A 92 0.60 8.34 -4.15
CA MET A 92 -0.33 7.25 -3.86
C MET A 92 0.41 5.91 -3.77
N ALA A 93 1.34 5.65 -4.70
CA ALA A 93 2.12 4.41 -4.69
C ALA A 93 2.98 4.28 -3.41
N ILE A 94 3.54 5.38 -2.91
CA ILE A 94 4.26 5.42 -1.62
C ILE A 94 3.30 5.10 -0.46
N ALA A 95 2.16 5.78 -0.38
CA ALA A 95 1.19 5.57 0.71
C ALA A 95 0.71 4.11 0.74
N MET A 96 0.34 3.56 -0.41
CA MET A 96 -0.09 2.16 -0.54
C MET A 96 0.99 1.17 -0.09
N ALA A 97 2.25 1.42 -0.46
CA ALA A 97 3.36 0.57 -0.07
C ALA A 97 3.66 0.64 1.45
N LEU A 98 3.46 1.81 2.08
CA LEU A 98 3.62 1.96 3.53
C LEU A 98 2.57 1.19 4.32
N GLU A 99 1.32 1.16 3.83
CA GLU A 99 0.20 0.39 4.40
C GLU A 99 0.26 -1.13 4.08
N GLY A 100 1.34 -1.57 3.41
CA GLY A 100 1.56 -2.99 3.11
C GLY A 100 0.83 -3.52 1.86
N GLY A 101 0.24 -2.63 1.08
CA GLY A 101 -0.28 -2.87 -0.27
C GLY A 101 0.74 -2.56 -1.36
N ILE A 102 0.25 -2.31 -2.58
CA ILE A 102 1.08 -1.90 -3.72
C ILE A 102 0.32 -0.91 -4.61
N GLY A 103 1.04 0.05 -5.19
CA GLY A 103 0.48 0.96 -6.20
C GLY A 103 1.10 0.74 -7.57
N VAL A 104 0.27 0.84 -8.62
CA VAL A 104 0.70 0.72 -10.02
C VAL A 104 0.62 2.10 -10.67
N ILE A 105 1.76 2.64 -11.07
CA ILE A 105 1.81 3.96 -11.73
C ILE A 105 1.21 3.82 -13.13
N HIS A 106 0.35 4.77 -13.50
CA HIS A 106 -0.31 4.81 -14.80
C HIS A 106 0.68 5.03 -15.95
N THR A 107 0.25 4.75 -17.19
CA THR A 107 1.07 4.88 -18.41
C THR A 107 0.78 6.15 -19.22
N ASN A 108 -0.08 7.03 -18.73
CA ASN A 108 -0.41 8.31 -19.39
C ASN A 108 0.67 9.37 -19.10
N LEU A 109 1.95 9.01 -19.25
CA LEU A 109 3.14 9.83 -19.03
C LEU A 109 4.21 9.47 -20.06
N PRO A 110 5.08 10.41 -20.44
CA PRO A 110 6.34 10.07 -21.12
C PRO A 110 7.16 9.07 -20.30
N VAL A 111 7.93 8.22 -20.98
CA VAL A 111 8.70 7.12 -20.35
C VAL A 111 9.68 7.67 -19.31
N GLU A 112 10.29 8.82 -19.57
CA GLU A 112 11.24 9.49 -18.69
C GLU A 112 10.57 9.95 -17.39
N THR A 113 9.37 10.53 -17.50
CA THR A 113 8.58 10.99 -16.35
C THR A 113 8.10 9.80 -15.53
N GLN A 114 7.61 8.75 -16.17
CA GLN A 114 7.18 7.54 -15.47
C GLN A 114 8.35 6.89 -14.71
N ALA A 115 9.54 6.83 -15.32
CA ALA A 115 10.74 6.33 -14.67
C ALA A 115 11.15 7.21 -13.47
N ALA A 116 10.99 8.52 -13.56
CA ALA A 116 11.23 9.44 -12.44
C ALA A 116 10.25 9.20 -11.27
N GLU A 117 8.96 8.99 -11.56
CA GLU A 117 7.95 8.63 -10.56
C GLU A 117 8.30 7.30 -9.86
N VAL A 118 8.65 6.26 -10.62
CA VAL A 118 9.09 4.97 -10.07
C VAL A 118 10.35 5.14 -9.21
N ALA A 119 11.33 5.92 -9.66
CA ALA A 119 12.55 6.19 -8.92
C ALA A 119 12.25 6.92 -7.60
N ARG A 120 11.30 7.86 -7.60
CA ARG A 120 10.85 8.57 -6.40
C ARG A 120 10.24 7.59 -5.38
N VAL A 121 9.36 6.68 -5.81
CA VAL A 121 8.77 5.65 -4.93
C VAL A 121 9.85 4.75 -4.33
N LYS A 122 10.80 4.27 -5.14
CA LYS A 122 11.87 3.37 -4.66
C LYS A 122 12.86 4.06 -3.72
N LYS A 123 13.13 5.35 -3.92
CA LYS A 123 14.03 6.14 -3.07
C LYS A 123 13.40 6.53 -1.73
N TYR A 124 12.07 6.56 -1.62
CA TYR A 124 11.38 7.06 -0.43
C TYR A 124 11.76 6.33 0.86
N LYS A 125 11.87 4.99 0.82
CA LYS A 125 12.30 4.18 1.97
C LYS A 125 13.39 3.20 1.56
N ALA A 126 14.56 3.73 1.23
CA ALA A 126 15.75 2.92 0.99
C ALA A 126 16.39 2.52 2.33
N GLY A 127 16.59 1.22 2.56
CA GLY A 127 17.33 0.74 3.74
C GLY A 127 18.81 1.11 3.67
N PHE A 128 19.45 0.85 2.53
CA PHE A 128 20.78 1.34 2.19
C PHE A 128 20.70 2.24 0.97
N ILE A 129 21.24 3.46 1.08
CA ILE A 129 21.31 4.41 -0.02
C ILE A 129 22.63 4.15 -0.77
N LEU A 130 22.55 3.56 -1.96
CA LEU A 130 23.73 3.20 -2.76
C LEU A 130 24.50 4.41 -3.27
N GLU A 131 23.77 5.47 -3.66
CA GLU A 131 24.34 6.69 -4.24
C GLU A 131 23.80 7.92 -3.51
N PRO A 132 24.32 8.24 -2.30
CA PRO A 132 23.93 9.43 -1.59
C PRO A 132 24.46 10.68 -2.31
N ARG A 133 23.72 11.79 -2.21
CA ARG A 133 24.20 13.08 -2.69
C ARG A 133 25.29 13.59 -1.74
N CYS A 134 26.55 13.48 -2.14
CA CYS A 134 27.68 14.05 -1.41
C CYS A 134 27.85 15.55 -1.71
N VAL A 135 28.44 16.27 -0.74
CA VAL A 135 28.78 17.70 -0.87
C VAL A 135 30.27 17.91 -0.58
N PRO A 136 30.95 18.86 -1.24
CA PRO A 136 32.33 19.21 -0.94
C PRO A 136 32.43 20.07 0.34
N PRO A 137 33.58 20.07 1.04
CA PRO A 137 33.78 20.88 2.25
C PRO A 137 33.79 22.39 1.96
N THR A 138 33.98 22.80 0.72
CA THR A 138 33.99 24.21 0.28
C THR A 138 32.59 24.79 0.08
N MET A 139 31.55 23.95 0.12
CA MET A 139 30.17 24.38 -0.11
C MET A 139 29.64 25.23 1.04
N THR A 140 28.94 26.31 0.71
CA THR A 140 28.38 27.20 1.72
C THR A 140 27.12 26.62 2.36
N VAL A 141 26.80 27.06 3.59
CA VAL A 141 25.58 26.64 4.30
C VAL A 141 24.33 27.09 3.55
N GLU A 142 24.36 28.24 2.88
CA GLU A 142 23.24 28.75 2.10
C GLU A 142 22.91 27.82 0.91
N GLU A 143 23.93 27.37 0.18
CA GLU A 143 23.73 26.43 -0.93
C GLU A 143 23.25 25.06 -0.42
N LEU A 144 23.71 24.65 0.78
CA LEU A 144 23.24 23.43 1.42
C LEU A 144 21.74 23.52 1.78
N ASP A 145 21.28 24.67 2.28
CA ASP A 145 19.87 24.91 2.58
C ASP A 145 19.00 24.94 1.31
N LYS A 146 19.51 25.46 0.18
CA LYS A 146 18.85 25.37 -1.14
C LYS A 146 18.76 23.93 -1.65
N LEU A 147 19.82 23.14 -1.46
CA LEU A 147 19.82 21.72 -1.80
C LEU A 147 18.80 20.94 -1.00
N LYS A 148 18.70 21.25 0.29
CA LYS A 148 17.75 20.65 1.21
C LYS A 148 16.30 20.93 0.80
N SER A 149 15.95 22.15 0.43
CA SER A 149 14.58 22.47 -0.01
C SER A 149 14.22 21.78 -1.33
N THR A 150 15.19 21.58 -2.22
CA THR A 150 14.99 20.92 -3.52
C THR A 150 14.83 19.41 -3.38
N LEU A 151 15.67 18.76 -2.56
CA LEU A 151 15.72 17.30 -2.45
C LEU A 151 14.87 16.74 -1.30
N GLY A 152 14.50 17.57 -0.32
CA GLY A 152 13.71 17.17 0.85
C GLY A 152 14.47 16.37 1.91
N PHE A 153 15.82 16.27 1.82
CA PHE A 153 16.65 15.55 2.78
C PHE A 153 17.41 16.50 3.71
N THR A 154 17.56 16.10 4.98
CA THR A 154 18.15 16.94 6.03
C THR A 154 19.63 16.68 6.29
N GLY A 155 20.21 15.60 5.76
CA GLY A 155 21.58 15.18 6.01
C GLY A 155 22.34 14.81 4.74
N PHE A 156 23.57 15.32 4.62
CA PHE A 156 24.45 15.15 3.47
C PHE A 156 25.85 14.72 3.92
N PRO A 157 26.40 13.61 3.36
CA PRO A 157 27.79 13.24 3.60
C PRO A 157 28.73 14.25 2.94
N VAL A 158 29.76 14.68 3.67
CA VAL A 158 30.78 15.60 3.19
C VAL A 158 32.00 14.78 2.75
N THR A 159 32.33 14.85 1.47
CA THR A 159 33.49 14.15 0.90
C THR A 159 34.47 15.15 0.29
N GLU A 160 35.76 14.80 0.24
CA GLU A 160 36.83 15.69 -0.23
C GLU A 160 36.53 16.36 -1.59
N ASN A 161 36.05 15.57 -2.56
CA ASN A 161 35.72 16.04 -3.91
C ASN A 161 34.22 16.23 -4.16
N GLY A 162 33.38 16.12 -3.13
CA GLY A 162 31.91 16.19 -3.26
C GLY A 162 31.28 15.08 -4.11
N LYS A 163 32.02 13.99 -4.38
CA LYS A 163 31.57 12.82 -5.13
C LYS A 163 31.54 11.58 -4.25
N MET A 164 30.74 10.59 -4.67
CA MET A 164 30.73 9.26 -4.05
C MET A 164 32.07 8.55 -4.31
N GLY A 165 32.59 7.82 -3.32
CA GLY A 165 33.87 7.09 -3.40
C GLY A 165 35.11 7.88 -2.99
N ALA A 166 34.98 9.19 -2.73
CA ALA A 166 36.06 10.00 -2.14
C ALA A 166 36.14 9.82 -0.62
N LYS A 167 37.26 10.24 -0.02
CA LYS A 167 37.45 10.20 1.44
C LYS A 167 36.33 10.97 2.14
N LEU A 168 35.65 10.30 3.08
CA LEU A 168 34.61 10.90 3.92
C LEU A 168 35.26 11.82 4.96
N LEU A 169 34.89 13.09 4.94
CA LEU A 169 35.37 14.09 5.89
C LEU A 169 34.40 14.26 7.06
N GLY A 170 33.10 14.14 6.83
CA GLY A 170 32.09 14.30 7.88
C GLY A 170 30.65 14.22 7.38
N LEU A 171 29.72 14.68 8.21
CA LEU A 171 28.28 14.72 7.93
C LEU A 171 27.75 16.14 8.20
N ALA A 172 27.11 16.74 7.20
CA ALA A 172 26.39 17.98 7.36
C ALA A 172 24.90 17.66 7.53
N ALA A 173 24.37 17.86 8.73
CA ALA A 173 22.96 17.62 9.02
C ALA A 173 22.41 18.74 9.89
N ARG A 174 21.12 19.04 9.73
CA ARG A 174 20.43 19.90 10.70
C ARG A 174 20.24 19.11 11.99
N ILE A 175 20.87 19.57 13.06
CA ILE A 175 20.59 19.08 14.41
C ILE A 175 19.19 19.60 14.76
N GLN A 176 18.19 18.72 14.73
CA GLN A 176 16.93 18.99 15.39
C GLN A 176 17.11 18.67 16.87
N GLU A 177 17.20 19.71 17.69
CA GLU A 177 16.97 19.56 19.11
C GLU A 177 15.53 19.08 19.28
N LYS A 178 15.41 17.86 19.79
CA LYS A 178 14.16 17.15 19.94
C LYS A 178 13.25 17.99 20.84
N GLN A 179 12.25 18.67 20.28
CA GLN A 179 11.09 19.06 21.07
C GLN A 179 10.39 17.75 21.46
N LEU A 180 10.80 17.21 22.61
CA LEU A 180 9.94 16.40 23.47
C LEU A 180 8.78 17.29 23.88
N GLY A 181 7.77 17.37 23.02
CA GLY A 181 6.51 18.05 23.27
C GLY A 181 5.38 17.05 23.09
N CYS A 182 4.58 16.91 24.14
CA CYS A 182 3.27 16.27 24.23
C CYS A 182 2.47 16.29 22.91
N CYS A 183 1.69 15.26 22.57
CA CYS A 183 0.64 14.63 23.40
C CYS A 183 0.66 13.10 23.36
#